data_AF-B8YPJ1-F1
#
_entry.id   AF-B8YPJ1-F1
#
_cell.length_a   1.000
_cell.length_b   1.000
_cell.length_c   1.000
_cell.angle_alpha   90.00
_cell.angle_beta   90.00
_cell.angle_gamma   90.00
#
_symmetry.space_group_name_H-M   'P 1'
#
loop_
_entity.id
_entity.type
_entity.pdbx_description
1 polymer ?
#
loop_
_entity_poly.entity_id
_entity_poly.type
_entity_poly.pdbx_seq_one_letter_code
_entity_poly.pdbx_strand_id
1 'polypeptide(L)'
;TGSSDLWVIDSNSCSSITEQCKESGVYNPRTSKSSVNLTTPFSISYLDQSSAEGHWFLDKVKIAGAIIKNQQFANAHTITQGIGGDIVCGGTLGLGFKGNEVADTEYDNVPITLKKQGFIKKSAYSIYLNSVSAQKGSILFGGIDHAKYTGELIAQPIAVEDYLALVLGSVKVNDEIFNVHQPALLDTGSSWTYLPQEIADTIADNLNATWISSEDNEYYSVRCDNVIGNITYTFDAGASITVQFADLVFRDTDGNCHLGIGRAPYFILGDNFLRSA
;
A
#
# COMPACT_ATOMS: atom_id res chain seq x y z
N THR A 1 0.76 -0.29 3.28
CA THR A 1 0.95 -1.10 4.52
C THR A 1 1.98 -2.20 4.34
N GLY A 2 2.54 -2.40 3.15
CA GLY A 2 3.57 -3.39 2.83
C GLY A 2 5.00 -2.98 3.18
N SER A 3 5.21 -1.81 3.80
CA SER A 3 6.51 -1.34 4.30
C SER A 3 6.38 -0.82 5.73
N SER A 4 7.52 -0.67 6.41
CA SER A 4 7.57 -0.35 7.85
C SER A 4 8.32 0.92 8.20
N ASP A 5 9.00 1.55 7.23
CA ASP A 5 9.80 2.74 7.43
C ASP A 5 9.08 4.02 7.02
N LEU A 6 9.21 5.07 7.85
CA LEU A 6 8.87 6.44 7.44
C LEU A 6 10.08 7.05 6.74
N TRP A 7 9.88 7.61 5.55
CA TRP A 7 10.86 8.47 4.92
C TRP A 7 10.20 9.66 4.21
N VAL A 8 10.96 10.75 4.08
CA VAL A 8 10.54 12.01 3.46
C VAL A 8 11.60 12.50 2.48
N ILE A 9 11.20 13.39 1.57
CA ILE A 9 12.08 13.94 0.53
C ILE A 9 12.92 15.08 1.11
N ASP A 10 14.24 15.04 0.95
CA ASP A 10 15.15 16.12 1.30
C ASP A 10 14.91 17.34 0.39
N SER A 11 14.83 18.53 0.97
CA SER A 11 14.67 19.80 0.24
C SER A 11 15.74 20.10 -0.82
N ASN A 12 16.93 19.50 -0.70
CA ASN A 12 18.05 19.63 -1.63
C ASN A 12 18.24 18.36 -2.49
N SER A 13 17.26 17.45 -2.52
CA SER A 13 17.32 16.27 -3.38
C SER A 13 17.62 16.70 -4.82
N CYS A 14 18.69 16.16 -5.40
CA CYS A 14 19.19 16.55 -6.72
C CYS A 14 18.22 16.15 -7.84
N SER A 15 18.47 16.69 -9.04
CA SER A 15 17.68 16.72 -10.28
C SER A 15 17.08 15.41 -10.84
N SER A 16 17.16 14.26 -10.16
CA SER A 16 16.53 13.01 -10.59
C SER A 16 15.03 12.92 -10.26
N ILE A 17 14.52 13.86 -9.45
CA ILE A 17 13.13 13.94 -9.01
C ILE A 17 12.39 15.02 -9.80
N THR A 18 11.21 14.69 -10.34
CA THR A 18 10.34 15.66 -11.01
C THR A 18 9.84 16.69 -9.99
N GLU A 19 9.63 17.95 -10.41
CA GLU A 19 9.07 18.98 -9.52
C GLU A 19 7.73 18.57 -8.90
N GLN A 20 6.96 17.73 -9.61
CA GLN A 20 5.72 17.13 -9.13
C GLN A 20 5.89 16.32 -7.83
N CYS A 21 7.00 15.60 -7.64
CA CYS A 21 7.22 14.85 -6.40
C CYS A 21 7.41 15.78 -5.19
N LYS A 22 7.97 16.98 -5.41
CA LYS A 22 8.19 17.97 -4.34
C LYS A 22 6.90 18.67 -3.93
N GLU A 23 5.86 18.65 -4.77
CA GLU A 23 4.54 19.21 -4.44
C GLU A 23 3.89 18.51 -3.24
N SER A 24 4.23 17.23 -3.01
CA SER A 24 3.82 16.45 -1.83
C SER A 24 4.51 16.89 -0.52
N GLY A 25 5.43 17.85 -0.60
CA GLY A 25 6.16 18.42 0.54
C GLY A 25 7.57 17.84 0.68
N VAL A 26 8.48 18.70 1.18
CA VAL A 26 9.88 18.36 1.42
C VAL A 26 10.31 18.69 2.84
N TYR A 27 11.36 18.04 3.31
CA TYR A 27 11.94 18.25 4.62
C TYR A 27 13.34 18.86 4.51
N ASN A 28 13.59 19.93 5.28
CA ASN A 28 14.91 20.51 5.41
C ASN A 28 15.39 20.35 6.87
N PRO A 29 16.31 19.42 7.16
CA PRO A 29 16.78 19.23 8.54
C PRO A 29 17.42 20.49 9.12
N ARG A 30 18.03 21.37 8.29
CA ARG A 30 18.70 22.58 8.78
C ARG A 30 17.75 23.62 9.38
N THR A 31 16.46 23.56 9.04
CA THR A 31 15.46 24.49 9.60
C THR A 31 14.80 23.96 10.86
N SER A 32 14.97 22.66 11.16
CA SER A 32 14.47 22.06 12.39
C SER A 32 15.47 22.17 13.53
N LYS A 33 15.04 22.73 14.66
CA LYS A 33 15.86 22.82 15.87
C LYS A 33 15.97 21.50 16.64
N SER A 34 15.15 20.51 16.30
CA SER A 34 15.13 19.18 16.95
C SER A 34 15.63 18.05 16.05
N SER A 35 16.04 18.34 14.82
CA SER A 35 16.61 17.33 13.94
C SER A 35 17.94 16.82 14.49
N VAL A 36 18.10 15.50 14.53
CA VAL A 36 19.36 14.83 14.85
C VAL A 36 19.68 13.89 13.69
N ASN A 37 20.80 14.13 13.00
CA ASN A 37 21.29 13.21 11.98
C ASN A 37 21.95 12.00 12.66
N LEU A 38 21.53 10.79 12.31
CA LEU A 38 22.09 9.55 12.87
C LEU A 38 23.34 9.05 12.10
N THR A 39 23.70 9.70 10.99
CA THR A 39 24.85 9.39 10.11
C THR A 39 24.82 8.02 9.43
N THR A 40 23.90 7.14 9.82
CA THR A 40 23.67 5.84 9.16
C THR A 40 22.94 6.04 7.83
N PRO A 41 23.40 5.40 6.73
CA PRO A 41 22.72 5.45 5.45
C PRO A 41 21.37 4.74 5.51
N PHE A 42 20.45 5.19 4.66
CA PHE A 42 19.15 4.57 4.39
C PHE A 42 19.09 4.17 2.92
N SER A 43 18.58 2.98 2.64
CA SER A 43 18.26 2.52 1.29
C SER A 43 17.07 1.57 1.37
N ILE A 44 16.04 1.83 0.56
CA ILE A 44 14.86 0.98 0.43
C ILE A 44 14.56 0.77 -1.06
N SER A 45 14.11 -0.42 -1.42
CA SER A 45 13.59 -0.76 -2.75
C SER A 45 12.22 -1.40 -2.62
N TYR A 46 11.33 -1.10 -3.55
CA TYR A 46 9.97 -1.61 -3.61
C TYR A 46 9.81 -2.62 -4.76
N LEU A 47 8.68 -3.34 -4.76
CA LEU A 47 8.39 -4.38 -5.75
C LEU A 47 8.22 -3.84 -7.17
N ASP A 48 7.76 -2.60 -7.31
CA ASP A 48 7.67 -1.88 -8.57
C ASP A 48 9.03 -1.40 -9.10
N GLN A 49 10.13 -1.71 -8.40
CA GLN A 49 11.51 -1.32 -8.68
C GLN A 49 11.83 0.15 -8.41
N SER A 50 10.89 0.90 -7.84
CA SER A 50 11.20 2.20 -7.26
C SER A 50 12.07 2.03 -6.01
N SER A 51 12.88 3.05 -5.70
CA SER A 51 13.77 3.04 -4.56
C SER A 51 13.96 4.44 -3.98
N ALA A 52 14.42 4.50 -2.73
CA ALA A 52 14.81 5.74 -2.08
C ALA A 52 16.09 5.53 -1.26
N GLU A 53 17.02 6.47 -1.35
CA GLU A 53 18.28 6.46 -0.61
C GLU A 53 18.49 7.79 0.13
N GLY A 54 19.06 7.70 1.32
CA GLY A 54 19.03 8.77 2.30
C GLY A 54 19.95 8.57 3.48
N HIS A 55 19.65 9.30 4.54
CA HIS A 55 20.23 9.06 5.86
C HIS A 55 19.12 9.03 6.91
N TRP A 56 19.33 8.28 7.98
CA TRP A 56 18.43 8.26 9.12
C TRP A 56 18.53 9.52 9.97
N PHE A 57 17.38 10.00 10.44
CA PHE A 57 17.25 11.15 11.33
C PHE A 57 16.30 10.82 12.49
N LEU A 58 16.47 11.53 13.60
CA LEU A 58 15.44 11.70 14.63
C LEU A 58 14.88 13.11 14.55
N ASP A 59 13.56 13.25 14.62
CA ASP A 59 12.90 14.53 14.88
C ASP A 59 11.51 14.33 15.48
N LYS A 60 10.74 15.41 15.60
CA LYS A 60 9.31 15.38 15.92
C LYS A 60 8.51 15.13 14.66
N VAL A 61 7.61 14.15 14.72
CA VAL A 61 6.63 13.90 13.66
C VAL A 61 5.24 14.25 14.19
N LYS A 62 4.50 15.06 13.44
CA LYS A 62 3.11 15.41 13.76
C LYS A 62 2.16 14.64 12.84
N ILE A 63 1.30 13.79 13.41
CA ILE A 63 0.32 12.99 12.68
C ILE A 63 -1.03 13.03 13.39
N ALA A 64 -2.11 13.33 12.66
CA ALA A 64 -3.47 13.39 13.19
C ALA A 64 -3.63 14.21 14.51
N GLY A 65 -2.85 15.28 14.66
CA GLY A 65 -2.83 16.12 15.88
C GLY A 65 -1.89 15.65 17.00
N ALA A 66 -1.44 14.39 16.98
CA ALA A 66 -0.39 13.88 17.87
C ALA A 66 0.99 14.38 17.43
N ILE A 67 1.87 14.66 18.39
CA ILE A 67 3.28 15.00 18.14
C ILE A 67 4.14 13.95 18.85
N ILE A 68 4.66 13.00 18.09
CA ILE A 68 5.62 12.02 18.59
C ILE A 68 7.02 12.61 18.52
N LYS A 69 7.78 12.48 19.61
CA LYS A 69 9.13 13.04 19.74
C LYS A 69 10.19 11.97 19.45
N ASN A 70 11.35 12.38 18.94
CA ASN A 70 12.47 11.48 18.64
C ASN A 70 12.04 10.28 17.76
N GLN A 71 11.13 10.52 16.82
CA GLN A 71 10.74 9.50 15.84
C GLN A 71 11.89 9.35 14.86
N GLN A 72 12.34 8.12 14.64
CA GLN A 72 13.29 7.80 13.59
C GLN A 72 12.59 7.73 12.23
N PHE A 73 13.16 8.39 11.23
CA PHE A 73 12.71 8.36 9.85
C PHE A 73 13.89 8.67 8.93
N ALA A 74 13.79 8.31 7.66
CA ALA A 74 14.83 8.63 6.69
C ALA A 74 14.55 9.94 5.94
N ASN A 75 15.60 10.69 5.67
CA ASN A 75 15.57 11.86 4.81
C ASN A 75 16.26 11.49 3.49
N ALA A 76 15.46 11.22 2.47
CA ALA A 76 15.89 10.67 1.18
C ALA A 76 16.32 11.79 0.21
N HIS A 77 17.48 11.65 -0.40
CA HIS A 77 18.02 12.61 -1.38
C HIS A 77 18.13 12.03 -2.79
N THR A 78 18.02 10.71 -2.93
CA THR A 78 17.95 9.99 -4.21
C THR A 78 16.67 9.16 -4.22
N ILE A 79 15.86 9.27 -5.28
CA ILE A 79 14.62 8.51 -5.45
C ILE A 79 14.54 8.10 -6.93
N THR A 80 14.12 6.86 -7.18
CA THR A 80 13.87 6.34 -8.54
C THR A 80 12.38 6.08 -8.75
N GLN A 81 11.97 6.10 -10.02
CA GLN A 81 10.61 5.73 -10.43
C GLN A 81 10.52 4.22 -10.65
N GLY A 82 9.36 3.64 -10.35
CA GLY A 82 9.06 2.24 -10.65
C GLY A 82 8.65 2.04 -12.10
N ILE A 83 8.50 0.77 -12.48
CA ILE A 83 7.94 0.36 -13.78
C ILE A 83 6.46 0.78 -13.87
N GLY A 84 6.02 1.19 -15.06
CA GLY A 84 4.63 1.62 -15.29
C GLY A 84 4.37 3.12 -15.04
N GLY A 85 5.40 3.89 -14.67
CA GLY A 85 5.29 5.34 -14.50
C GLY A 85 4.56 5.76 -13.22
N ASP A 86 4.24 4.81 -12.33
CA ASP A 86 3.86 5.12 -10.95
C ASP A 86 5.09 5.72 -10.27
N ILE A 87 5.10 7.04 -10.23
CA ILE A 87 6.12 7.79 -9.52
C ILE A 87 5.80 7.63 -8.03
N VAL A 88 6.80 7.26 -7.22
CA VAL A 88 6.77 7.51 -5.77
C VAL A 88 6.82 9.03 -5.55
N CYS A 89 5.72 9.70 -5.86
CA CYS A 89 5.52 11.14 -5.80
C CYS A 89 5.26 11.54 -4.34
N GLY A 90 6.25 11.37 -3.47
CA GLY A 90 6.15 11.72 -2.05
C GLY A 90 7.00 10.83 -1.16
N GLY A 91 7.09 11.21 0.12
CA GLY A 91 7.60 10.31 1.15
C GLY A 91 6.64 9.15 1.43
N THR A 92 7.14 8.05 2.00
CA THR A 92 6.30 6.92 2.43
C THR A 92 6.21 6.88 3.94
N LEU A 93 4.99 6.69 4.47
CA LEU A 93 4.76 6.33 5.87
C LEU A 93 4.52 4.82 5.96
N GLY A 94 5.59 4.06 6.17
CA GLY A 94 5.51 2.64 6.49
C GLY A 94 4.80 2.41 7.84
N LEU A 95 3.85 1.47 7.85
CA LEU A 95 3.01 1.16 9.01
C LEU A 95 3.06 -0.32 9.41
N GLY A 96 3.87 -1.11 8.70
CA GLY A 96 4.02 -2.54 8.92
C GLY A 96 4.73 -2.89 10.24
N PHE A 97 5.06 -4.17 10.37
CA PHE A 97 5.77 -4.68 11.54
C PHE A 97 7.22 -4.21 11.58
N LYS A 98 7.73 -4.09 12.79
CA LYS A 98 9.11 -3.70 13.05
C LYS A 98 10.14 -4.60 12.35
N GLY A 99 9.92 -5.92 12.27
CA GLY A 99 10.86 -6.82 11.60
C GLY A 99 10.92 -6.67 10.07
N ASN A 100 10.05 -5.85 9.47
CA ASN A 100 10.08 -5.47 8.05
C ASN A 100 10.66 -4.05 7.82
N GLU A 101 11.34 -3.48 8.82
CA GLU A 101 12.15 -2.25 8.66
C GLU A 101 13.44 -2.56 7.87
N VAL A 102 13.88 -1.65 7.01
CA VAL A 102 15.15 -1.81 6.26
C VAL A 102 16.39 -1.37 7.06
N ALA A 103 16.20 -0.84 8.27
CA ALA A 103 17.30 -0.38 9.11
C ALA A 103 18.13 -1.55 9.65
N ASP A 104 19.46 -1.42 9.66
CA ASP A 104 20.38 -2.42 10.25
C ASP A 104 20.10 -2.69 11.73
N THR A 105 19.55 -1.70 12.44
CA THR A 105 19.13 -1.80 13.83
C THR A 105 17.66 -1.44 13.94
N GLU A 106 16.89 -2.43 14.35
CA GLU A 106 15.49 -2.36 14.74
C GLU A 106 15.16 -1.11 15.60
N TYR A 107 14.18 -0.31 15.17
CA TYR A 107 13.76 0.91 15.87
C TYR A 107 12.24 0.94 16.13
N ASP A 108 11.75 1.98 16.80
CA ASP A 108 10.29 2.11 17.00
C ASP A 108 9.70 2.92 15.83
N ASN A 109 9.10 2.26 14.84
CA ASN A 109 8.32 2.96 13.80
C ASN A 109 7.08 3.68 14.35
N VAL A 110 6.37 4.41 13.48
CA VAL A 110 5.33 5.36 13.90
C VAL A 110 4.20 4.73 14.76
N PRO A 111 3.57 3.60 14.37
CA PRO A 111 2.58 2.93 15.22
C PRO A 111 3.08 2.57 16.62
N ILE A 112 4.32 2.05 16.71
CA ILE A 112 4.94 1.66 17.98
C ILE A 112 5.21 2.89 18.84
N THR A 113 5.76 3.95 18.25
CA THR A 113 6.04 5.20 18.95
C THR A 113 4.76 5.88 19.45
N LEU A 114 3.68 5.89 18.65
CA LEU A 114 2.36 6.38 19.08
C LEU A 114 1.87 5.67 20.34
N LYS A 115 2.01 4.33 20.39
CA LYS A 115 1.65 3.53 21.56
C LYS A 115 2.56 3.85 22.74
N LYS A 116 3.89 3.81 22.54
CA LYS A 116 4.90 4.01 23.58
C LYS A 116 4.82 5.39 24.23
N GLN A 117 4.45 6.42 23.46
CA GLN A 117 4.26 7.78 23.96
C GLN A 117 2.83 8.07 24.45
N GLY A 118 1.96 7.05 24.51
CA GLY A 118 0.65 7.14 25.16
C GLY A 118 -0.46 7.78 24.34
N PHE A 119 -0.26 8.00 23.03
CA PHE A 119 -1.31 8.53 22.15
C PHE A 119 -2.38 7.48 21.83
N ILE A 120 -1.99 6.21 21.78
CA ILE A 120 -2.89 5.08 21.52
C ILE A 120 -2.62 3.94 22.51
N LYS A 121 -3.65 3.13 22.82
CA LYS A 121 -3.53 2.01 23.78
C LYS A 121 -2.92 0.74 23.16
N LYS A 122 -3.08 0.56 21.85
CA LYS A 122 -2.56 -0.57 21.08
C LYS A 122 -1.90 -0.04 19.81
N SER A 123 -0.82 -0.69 19.36
CA SER A 123 -0.20 -0.43 18.06
C SER A 123 -1.06 -1.12 17.00
N ALA A 124 -2.16 -0.47 16.68
CA ALA A 124 -3.17 -0.94 15.74
C ALA A 124 -3.77 0.28 15.04
N TYR A 125 -4.34 0.07 13.87
CA TYR A 125 -5.03 1.11 13.13
C TYR A 125 -6.13 0.50 12.27
N SER A 126 -7.15 1.29 11.96
CA SER A 126 -8.17 0.95 10.97
C SER A 126 -8.01 1.86 9.76
N ILE A 127 -8.20 1.28 8.58
CA ILE A 127 -8.10 1.97 7.29
C ILE A 127 -9.47 1.90 6.64
N TYR A 128 -9.93 3.03 6.13
CA TYR A 128 -11.13 3.14 5.32
C TYR A 128 -10.76 3.99 4.09
N LEU A 129 -10.43 3.34 2.97
CA LEU A 129 -9.99 4.03 1.76
C LEU A 129 -11.13 4.82 1.09
N ASN A 130 -12.39 4.44 1.39
CA ASN A 130 -13.61 5.00 0.81
C ASN A 130 -13.83 4.58 -0.66
N SER A 131 -14.92 5.02 -1.29
CA SER A 131 -15.24 4.66 -2.67
C SER A 131 -14.24 5.24 -3.68
N VAL A 132 -14.18 4.66 -4.88
CA VAL A 132 -13.33 5.12 -6.00
C VAL A 132 -13.55 6.61 -6.33
N SER A 133 -14.80 7.09 -6.18
CA SER A 133 -15.19 8.49 -6.44
C SER A 133 -14.97 9.44 -5.26
N ALA A 134 -14.59 8.94 -4.08
CA ALA A 134 -14.41 9.77 -2.90
C ALA A 134 -13.07 10.50 -2.94
N GLN A 135 -13.06 11.77 -2.55
CA GLN A 135 -11.83 12.57 -2.50
C GLN A 135 -10.91 12.19 -1.33
N LYS A 136 -11.45 11.54 -0.29
CA LYS A 136 -10.73 11.24 0.96
C LYS A 136 -11.21 9.93 1.58
N GLY A 137 -10.24 9.13 2.00
CA GLY A 137 -10.42 8.08 3.00
C GLY A 137 -10.07 8.57 4.41
N SER A 138 -9.88 7.62 5.32
CA SER A 138 -9.44 7.87 6.68
C SER A 138 -8.61 6.72 7.23
N ILE A 139 -7.63 7.06 8.05
CA ILE A 139 -6.91 6.12 8.92
C ILE A 139 -7.13 6.53 10.37
N LEU A 140 -7.42 5.57 11.24
CA LEU A 140 -7.59 5.78 12.68
C LEU A 140 -6.53 4.97 13.43
N PHE A 141 -5.58 5.65 14.07
CA PHE A 141 -4.63 4.99 14.95
C PHE A 141 -5.29 4.66 16.29
N GLY A 142 -5.25 3.39 16.69
CA GLY A 142 -5.72 2.89 17.97
C GLY A 142 -7.24 2.80 18.12
N GLY A 143 -8.02 2.99 17.05
CA GLY A 143 -9.48 2.98 17.08
C GLY A 143 -10.10 2.37 15.83
N ILE A 144 -11.38 2.02 15.94
CA ILE A 144 -12.23 1.47 14.88
C ILE A 144 -13.46 2.38 14.77
N ASP A 145 -13.85 2.75 13.55
CA ASP A 145 -15.14 3.41 13.29
C ASP A 145 -16.19 2.35 12.94
N HIS A 146 -17.02 2.01 13.92
CA HIS A 146 -18.07 0.99 13.76
C HIS A 146 -19.21 1.41 12.82
N ALA A 147 -19.24 2.66 12.35
CA ALA A 147 -20.21 3.11 11.34
C ALA A 147 -19.74 2.87 9.90
N LYS A 148 -18.51 2.35 9.68
CA LYS A 148 -17.88 2.23 8.36
C LYS A 148 -17.88 0.83 7.77
N TYR A 149 -18.48 -0.13 8.45
CA TYR A 149 -18.62 -1.50 7.95
C TYR A 149 -20.03 -2.04 8.26
N THR A 150 -20.43 -3.10 7.56
CA THR A 150 -21.66 -3.84 7.81
C THR A 150 -21.35 -5.20 8.42
N GLY A 151 -22.30 -5.79 9.16
CA GLY A 151 -22.07 -7.05 9.85
C GLY A 151 -21.11 -6.91 11.03
N GLU A 152 -20.23 -7.90 11.22
CA GLU A 152 -19.26 -7.97 12.31
C GLU A 152 -17.84 -8.06 11.76
N LEU A 153 -16.87 -7.48 12.48
CA LEU A 153 -15.45 -7.65 12.16
C LEU A 153 -15.00 -9.06 12.56
N ILE A 154 -14.41 -9.78 11.61
CA ILE A 154 -13.89 -11.13 11.83
C ILE A 154 -12.37 -11.03 11.97
N ALA A 155 -11.85 -11.41 13.14
CA ALA A 155 -10.42 -11.43 13.39
C ALA A 155 -9.75 -12.55 12.57
N GLN A 156 -8.73 -12.18 11.78
CA GLN A 156 -7.91 -13.10 11.01
C GLN A 156 -6.51 -13.16 11.62
N PRO A 157 -5.90 -14.35 11.79
CA PRO A 157 -4.52 -14.47 12.22
C PRO A 157 -3.56 -13.97 11.13
N ILE A 158 -2.47 -13.34 11.54
CA ILE A 158 -1.36 -13.00 10.64
C ILE A 158 -0.70 -14.31 10.16
N ALA A 159 -0.59 -14.46 8.85
CA ALA A 159 -0.13 -15.68 8.20
C ALA A 159 1.40 -15.73 8.01
N VAL A 160 2.05 -14.57 7.92
CA VAL A 160 3.48 -14.42 7.65
C VAL A 160 4.07 -13.48 8.68
N GLU A 161 5.14 -13.92 9.34
CA GLU A 161 5.88 -13.08 10.30
C GLU A 161 6.31 -11.77 9.62
N ASP A 162 6.14 -10.65 10.32
CA ASP A 162 6.48 -9.30 9.87
C ASP A 162 5.72 -8.72 8.65
N TYR A 163 4.76 -9.45 8.08
CA TYR A 163 3.91 -8.94 7.01
C TYR A 163 2.43 -8.92 7.42
N LEU A 164 1.71 -7.89 6.98
CA LEU A 164 0.26 -7.81 7.14
C LEU A 164 -0.46 -8.69 6.10
N ALA A 165 -0.12 -9.98 6.14
CA ALA A 165 -0.66 -10.99 5.25
C ALA A 165 -1.61 -11.92 6.01
N LEU A 166 -2.73 -12.24 5.38
CA LEU A 166 -3.74 -13.16 5.91
C LEU A 166 -3.84 -14.38 5.01
N VAL A 167 -4.27 -15.53 5.52
CA VAL A 167 -4.49 -16.70 4.65
C VAL A 167 -5.76 -16.49 3.84
N LEU A 168 -5.59 -16.32 2.52
CA LEU A 168 -6.67 -16.31 1.55
C LEU A 168 -7.02 -17.76 1.21
N GLY A 169 -8.20 -18.19 1.62
CA GLY A 169 -8.68 -19.56 1.46
C GLY A 169 -9.16 -19.85 0.04
N SER A 170 -9.98 -18.96 -0.52
CA SER A 170 -10.47 -19.11 -1.88
C SER A 170 -10.71 -17.77 -2.58
N VAL A 171 -10.60 -17.77 -3.90
CA VAL A 171 -11.05 -16.68 -4.77
C VAL A 171 -12.16 -17.22 -5.65
N LYS A 172 -13.33 -16.59 -5.61
CA LYS A 172 -14.46 -16.90 -6.48
C LYS A 172 -14.63 -15.79 -7.52
N VAL A 173 -14.45 -16.12 -8.79
CA VAL A 173 -14.61 -15.21 -9.94
C VAL A 173 -15.93 -15.56 -10.61
N ASN A 174 -16.96 -14.71 -10.46
CA ASN A 174 -18.34 -15.06 -10.82
C ASN A 174 -18.75 -16.43 -10.24
N ASP A 175 -18.85 -17.49 -11.04
CA ASP A 175 -19.24 -18.84 -10.60
C ASP A 175 -18.05 -19.81 -10.44
N GLU A 176 -16.84 -19.42 -10.86
CA GLU A 176 -15.64 -20.23 -10.78
C GLU A 176 -14.91 -20.02 -9.45
N ILE A 177 -14.46 -21.11 -8.81
CA ILE A 177 -13.82 -21.07 -7.49
C ILE A 177 -12.41 -21.65 -7.57
N PHE A 178 -11.45 -20.84 -7.14
CA PHE A 178 -10.06 -21.23 -6.93
C PHE A 178 -9.83 -21.48 -5.44
N ASN A 179 -9.44 -22.70 -5.08
CA ASN A 179 -8.96 -23.00 -3.73
C ASN A 179 -7.49 -22.56 -3.62
N VAL A 180 -7.22 -21.58 -2.77
CA VAL A 180 -5.93 -20.88 -2.68
C VAL A 180 -5.14 -21.37 -1.46
N HIS A 181 -5.65 -21.16 -0.25
CA HIS A 181 -4.97 -21.45 1.02
C HIS A 181 -3.51 -20.94 1.08
N GLN A 182 -3.29 -19.68 0.65
CA GLN A 182 -1.98 -19.03 0.65
C GLN A 182 -2.05 -17.64 1.28
N PRO A 183 -0.94 -17.12 1.84
CA PRO A 183 -0.90 -15.76 2.34
C PRO A 183 -1.14 -14.71 1.25
N ALA A 184 -1.99 -13.74 1.55
CA ALA A 184 -2.24 -12.57 0.73
C ALA A 184 -1.92 -11.30 1.54
N LEU A 185 -0.99 -10.48 1.03
CA LEU A 185 -0.59 -9.22 1.64
C LEU A 185 -1.70 -8.19 1.45
N LEU A 186 -2.15 -7.54 2.54
CA LEU A 186 -3.05 -6.41 2.48
C LEU A 186 -2.25 -5.11 2.39
N ASP A 187 -2.11 -4.56 1.18
CA ASP A 187 -1.17 -3.46 0.93
C ASP A 187 -1.80 -2.19 0.36
N THR A 188 -1.98 -1.18 1.22
CA THR A 188 -2.36 0.18 0.79
C THR A 188 -1.29 0.94 0.01
N GLY A 189 -0.11 0.36 -0.19
CA GLY A 189 0.96 0.90 -1.04
C GLY A 189 0.91 0.35 -2.46
N SER A 190 0.04 -0.62 -2.73
CA SER A 190 -0.15 -1.23 -4.04
C SER A 190 -1.46 -0.74 -4.66
N SER A 191 -1.40 -0.08 -5.82
CA SER A 191 -2.58 0.42 -6.54
C SER A 191 -3.52 -0.72 -6.95
N TRP A 192 -2.94 -1.81 -7.44
CA TRP A 192 -3.64 -2.96 -8.03
C TRP A 192 -3.57 -4.19 -7.15
N THR A 193 -4.38 -5.18 -7.49
CA THR A 193 -4.32 -6.51 -6.91
C THR A 193 -3.45 -7.39 -7.81
N TYR A 194 -2.49 -8.11 -7.24
CA TYR A 194 -1.60 -9.02 -7.97
C TYR A 194 -1.87 -10.46 -7.56
N LEU A 195 -2.07 -11.34 -8.54
CA LEU A 195 -2.49 -12.73 -8.34
C LEU A 195 -1.70 -13.66 -9.27
N PRO A 196 -1.59 -14.97 -8.93
CA PRO A 196 -1.11 -15.98 -9.87
C PRO A 196 -1.81 -15.92 -11.22
N GLN A 197 -1.04 -16.16 -12.27
CA GLN A 197 -1.46 -15.97 -13.65
C GLN A 197 -2.81 -16.65 -13.95
N GLU A 198 -3.01 -17.89 -13.48
CA GLU A 198 -4.27 -18.63 -13.70
C GLU A 198 -5.50 -17.84 -13.22
N ILE A 199 -5.46 -17.29 -12.00
CA ILE A 199 -6.59 -16.54 -11.43
C ILE A 199 -6.72 -15.18 -12.14
N ALA A 200 -5.60 -14.51 -12.42
CA ALA A 200 -5.59 -13.22 -13.10
C ALA A 200 -6.17 -13.33 -14.54
N ASP A 201 -5.78 -14.37 -15.27
CA ASP A 201 -6.25 -14.67 -16.63
C ASP A 201 -7.76 -14.98 -16.61
N THR A 202 -8.24 -15.79 -15.66
CA THR A 202 -9.69 -16.06 -15.53
C THR A 202 -10.49 -14.79 -15.28
N ILE A 203 -10.00 -13.87 -14.43
CA ILE A 203 -10.66 -12.58 -14.21
C ILE A 203 -10.70 -11.76 -15.51
N ALA A 204 -9.56 -11.69 -16.22
CA ALA A 204 -9.44 -10.97 -17.48
C ALA A 204 -10.38 -11.53 -18.57
N ASP A 205 -10.46 -12.85 -18.68
CA ASP A 205 -11.30 -13.55 -19.66
C ASP A 205 -12.79 -13.28 -19.43
N ASN A 206 -13.25 -13.22 -18.18
CA ASN A 206 -14.62 -12.84 -17.83
C ASN A 206 -14.99 -11.42 -18.33
N LEU A 207 -14.00 -10.56 -18.58
CA LEU A 207 -14.16 -9.21 -19.07
C LEU A 207 -13.77 -9.04 -20.54
N ASN A 208 -13.39 -10.13 -21.23
CA ASN A 208 -12.77 -10.10 -22.56
C ASN A 208 -11.58 -9.13 -22.63
N ALA A 209 -10.79 -9.07 -21.55
CA ALA A 209 -9.61 -8.23 -21.48
C ALA A 209 -8.43 -8.91 -22.21
N THR A 210 -7.57 -8.12 -22.83
CA THR A 210 -6.40 -8.60 -23.56
C THR A 210 -5.14 -8.28 -22.77
N TRP A 211 -4.29 -9.29 -22.56
CA TRP A 211 -2.97 -9.07 -22.00
C TRP A 211 -2.06 -8.31 -22.98
N ILE A 212 -1.51 -7.20 -22.53
CA ILE A 212 -0.51 -6.41 -23.22
C ILE A 212 0.80 -6.58 -22.45
N SER A 213 1.85 -6.99 -23.16
CA SER A 213 3.21 -7.09 -22.61
C SER A 213 4.17 -6.45 -23.59
N SER A 214 4.93 -5.48 -23.08
CA SER A 214 6.09 -4.85 -23.72
C SER A 214 7.25 -4.83 -22.73
N GLU A 215 8.45 -4.43 -23.18
CA GLU A 215 9.65 -4.40 -22.33
C GLU A 215 9.45 -3.59 -21.02
N ASP A 216 8.60 -2.55 -21.06
CA ASP A 216 8.40 -1.63 -19.94
C ASP A 216 6.99 -1.68 -19.33
N ASN A 217 6.04 -2.42 -19.91
CA ASN A 217 4.65 -2.40 -19.46
C ASN A 217 3.94 -3.74 -19.61
N GLU A 218 3.32 -4.19 -18.53
CA GLU A 218 2.51 -5.40 -18.48
C GLU A 218 1.18 -5.12 -17.80
N TYR A 219 0.08 -5.27 -18.55
CA TYR A 219 -1.27 -4.97 -18.04
C TYR A 219 -2.35 -5.63 -18.91
N TYR A 220 -3.58 -5.66 -18.41
CA TYR A 220 -4.74 -6.06 -19.21
C TYR A 220 -5.50 -4.84 -19.73
N SER A 221 -5.65 -4.74 -21.05
CA SER A 221 -6.54 -3.78 -21.69
C SER A 221 -7.96 -4.34 -21.73
N VAL A 222 -8.95 -3.54 -21.32
CA VAL A 222 -10.36 -3.96 -21.22
C VAL A 222 -11.28 -2.89 -21.81
N ARG A 223 -12.50 -3.27 -22.16
CA ARG A 223 -13.53 -2.30 -22.55
C ARG A 223 -14.03 -1.54 -21.32
N CYS A 224 -14.31 -0.26 -21.50
CA CYS A 224 -14.82 0.58 -20.42
C CYS A 224 -16.29 0.32 -20.04
N ASP A 225 -17.06 -0.29 -20.94
CA ASP A 225 -18.51 -0.46 -20.81
C ASP A 225 -18.87 -1.93 -20.60
N ASN A 226 -20.05 -2.19 -20.04
CA ASN A 226 -20.60 -3.54 -19.78
C ASN A 226 -19.76 -4.40 -18.85
N VAL A 227 -19.11 -3.77 -17.86
CA VAL A 227 -18.35 -4.46 -16.82
C VAL A 227 -19.32 -5.05 -15.78
N ILE A 228 -19.61 -6.35 -15.89
CA ILE A 228 -20.59 -7.05 -15.05
C ILE A 228 -19.94 -8.27 -14.42
N GLY A 229 -20.12 -8.42 -13.12
CA GLY A 229 -19.58 -9.53 -12.35
C GLY A 229 -18.83 -9.06 -11.12
N ASN A 230 -18.30 -10.02 -10.37
CA ASN A 230 -17.56 -9.74 -9.15
C ASN A 230 -16.52 -10.81 -8.85
N ILE A 231 -15.62 -10.46 -7.94
CA ILE A 231 -14.69 -11.37 -7.29
C ILE A 231 -15.05 -11.41 -5.82
N THR A 232 -15.20 -12.61 -5.26
CA THR A 232 -15.33 -12.80 -3.82
C THR A 232 -14.07 -13.47 -3.28
N TYR A 233 -13.39 -12.79 -2.37
CA TYR A 233 -12.22 -13.27 -1.65
C TYR A 233 -12.66 -13.79 -0.30
N THR A 234 -12.39 -15.06 0.00
CA THR A 234 -12.72 -15.67 1.30
C THR A 234 -11.45 -16.07 2.02
N PHE A 235 -11.27 -15.55 3.23
CA PHE A 235 -10.15 -15.84 4.12
C PHE A 235 -10.47 -17.05 5.02
N ASP A 236 -9.44 -17.79 5.44
CA ASP A 236 -9.61 -19.08 6.13
C ASP A 236 -10.39 -18.98 7.45
N ALA A 237 -10.31 -17.87 8.19
CA ALA A 237 -11.11 -17.70 9.41
C ALA A 237 -12.52 -17.15 9.13
N GLY A 238 -12.99 -17.19 7.88
CA GLY A 238 -14.39 -16.98 7.49
C GLY A 238 -14.79 -15.57 7.07
N ALA A 239 -13.85 -14.62 6.99
CA ALA A 239 -14.14 -13.31 6.39
C ALA A 239 -14.28 -13.44 4.87
N SER A 240 -15.25 -12.76 4.29
CA SER A 240 -15.45 -12.69 2.84
C SER A 240 -15.67 -11.26 2.39
N ILE A 241 -14.95 -10.83 1.35
CA ILE A 241 -15.07 -9.50 0.74
C ILE A 241 -15.39 -9.70 -0.75
N THR A 242 -16.44 -9.02 -1.23
CA THR A 242 -16.85 -9.05 -2.64
C THR A 242 -16.55 -7.71 -3.30
N VAL A 243 -15.75 -7.75 -4.37
CA VAL A 243 -15.37 -6.58 -5.18
C VAL A 243 -16.06 -6.66 -6.53
N GLN A 244 -16.74 -5.60 -6.96
CA GLN A 244 -17.36 -5.57 -8.29
C GLN A 244 -16.28 -5.39 -9.35
N PHE A 245 -16.41 -6.02 -10.51
CA PHE A 245 -15.48 -5.80 -11.62
C PHE A 245 -15.39 -4.33 -12.03
N ALA A 246 -16.48 -3.57 -11.88
CA ALA A 246 -16.51 -2.13 -12.18
C ALA A 246 -15.50 -1.33 -11.32
N ASP A 247 -15.22 -1.78 -10.09
CA ASP A 247 -14.25 -1.13 -9.20
C ASP A 247 -12.79 -1.52 -9.51
N LEU A 248 -12.60 -2.47 -10.43
CA LEU A 248 -11.31 -2.95 -10.91
C LEU A 248 -10.94 -2.37 -12.29
N VAL A 249 -11.86 -1.66 -12.96
CA VAL A 249 -11.60 -1.06 -14.28
C VAL A 249 -11.28 0.41 -14.16
N PHE A 250 -10.11 0.82 -14.63
CA PHE A 250 -9.59 2.18 -14.55
C PHE A 250 -9.48 2.78 -15.94
N ARG A 251 -9.92 4.03 -16.08
CA ARG A 251 -9.80 4.77 -17.34
C ARG A 251 -8.59 5.72 -17.26
N ASP A 252 -7.69 5.61 -18.24
CA ASP A 252 -6.56 6.52 -18.36
C ASP A 252 -6.95 7.87 -18.99
N THR A 253 -5.99 8.78 -19.11
CA THR A 253 -6.20 10.13 -19.68
C THR A 253 -6.55 10.12 -21.16
N ASP A 254 -6.15 9.08 -21.88
CA ASP A 254 -6.43 8.90 -23.32
C ASP A 254 -7.79 8.24 -23.55
N GLY A 255 -8.47 7.84 -22.47
CA GLY A 255 -9.80 7.25 -22.48
C GLY A 255 -9.80 5.72 -22.63
N ASN A 256 -8.64 5.07 -22.63
CA ASN A 256 -8.53 3.60 -22.63
C ASN A 256 -8.81 3.06 -21.23
N CYS A 257 -9.28 1.82 -21.16
CA CYS A 257 -9.53 1.16 -19.89
C CYS A 257 -8.57 0.00 -19.65
N HIS A 258 -8.13 -0.09 -18.40
CA HIS A 258 -7.20 -1.08 -17.89
C HIS A 258 -7.86 -1.82 -16.73
N LEU A 259 -7.65 -3.12 -16.66
CA LEU A 259 -8.05 -3.92 -15.51
C LEU A 259 -6.93 -3.88 -14.47
N GLY A 260 -7.24 -3.43 -13.25
CA GLY A 260 -6.31 -3.33 -12.12
C GLY A 260 -5.98 -4.66 -11.46
N ILE A 261 -5.78 -5.70 -12.27
CA ILE A 261 -5.31 -7.01 -11.84
C ILE A 261 -3.97 -7.25 -12.53
N GLY A 262 -2.91 -7.49 -11.75
CA GLY A 262 -1.59 -7.85 -12.24
C GLY A 262 -1.31 -9.34 -12.11
N ARG A 263 -0.41 -9.86 -12.95
CA ARG A 263 0.13 -11.22 -12.83
C ARG A 263 1.34 -11.20 -11.90
N ALA A 264 1.35 -12.06 -10.87
CA ALA A 264 2.49 -12.26 -9.98
C ALA A 264 2.48 -13.67 -9.37
N PRO A 265 3.62 -14.23 -8.95
CA PRO A 265 3.67 -15.54 -8.29
C PRO A 265 3.18 -15.51 -6.83
N TYR A 266 2.64 -14.39 -6.36
CA TYR A 266 2.22 -14.12 -4.99
C TYR A 266 0.87 -13.37 -4.99
N PHE A 267 0.28 -13.21 -3.79
CA PHE A 267 -0.99 -12.52 -3.61
C PHE A 267 -0.77 -11.18 -2.90
N ILE A 268 -1.06 -10.09 -3.60
CA ILE A 268 -1.16 -8.75 -3.02
C ILE A 268 -2.57 -8.24 -3.29
N LEU A 269 -3.27 -7.88 -2.23
CA LEU A 269 -4.58 -7.24 -2.29
C LEU A 269 -4.39 -5.75 -2.02
N GLY A 270 -4.35 -4.98 -3.12
CA GLY A 270 -4.08 -3.55 -3.10
C GLY A 270 -5.31 -2.69 -2.84
N ASP A 271 -5.19 -1.41 -3.14
CA ASP A 271 -6.22 -0.40 -2.92
C ASP A 271 -7.58 -0.76 -3.55
N ASN A 272 -7.57 -1.35 -4.74
CA ASN A 272 -8.80 -1.74 -5.43
C ASN A 272 -9.58 -2.86 -4.74
N PHE A 273 -8.92 -3.71 -3.95
CA PHE A 273 -9.56 -4.61 -3.02
C PHE A 273 -9.95 -3.88 -1.72
N LEU A 274 -9.00 -3.15 -1.12
CA LEU A 274 -9.14 -2.55 0.21
C LEU A 274 -10.22 -1.46 0.30
N ARG A 275 -10.64 -0.87 -0.84
CA ARG A 275 -11.81 0.02 -0.88
C ARG A 275 -13.14 -0.67 -0.57
N SER A 276 -13.21 -2.00 -0.72
CA SER A 276 -14.39 -2.82 -0.45
C SER A 276 -14.34 -3.57 0.89
N ALA A 277 -13.22 -3.45 1.62
CA ALA A 277 -12.93 -4.20 2.85
C ALA A 277 -13.24 -3.43 4.14
#